data_AF-A0A6G0MWT0-F1
#
_entry.id   AF-A0A6G0MWT0-F1
#
_cell.length_a   1.000
_cell.length_b   1.000
_cell.length_c   1.000
_cell.angle_alpha   90.00
_cell.angle_beta   90.00
_cell.angle_gamma   90.00
#
_symmetry.space_group_name_H-M   'P 1'
#
loop_
_entity.id
_entity.type
_entity.pdbx_description
1 polymer ?
#
loop_
_entity_poly.entity_id
_entity_poly.type
_entity_poly.pdbx_seq_one_letter_code
_entity_poly.pdbx_strand_id
1 'polypeptide(L)'
;MDEDPDTNTTQGNFATFPRDNISNLTAFYSETLGTALLLMAIYAITDERNRGAGPVGTPFAFAMLFMALGMALGMNTGYALNPARDFGPRLFTLLAGYGPKVFSDHAHYFWVPILDPLIGGVMGAGAYFFIVQLQHNDDDEGESDVLY
;
A
#
# COMPACT_ATOMS: atom_id res chain seq x y z
N MET A 1 -2.90 -30.86 -9.89
CA MET A 1 -3.84 -29.80 -9.49
C MET A 1 -4.76 -30.45 -8.51
N ASP A 2 -4.52 -30.24 -7.22
CA ASP A 2 -5.46 -30.66 -6.19
C ASP A 2 -6.72 -29.80 -6.37
N GLU A 3 -7.89 -30.42 -6.46
CA GLU A 3 -9.16 -29.69 -6.48
C GLU A 3 -9.30 -28.90 -5.18
N ASP A 4 -9.63 -27.61 -5.27
CA ASP A 4 -9.92 -26.72 -4.14
C ASP A 4 -11.43 -26.48 -4.08
N PRO A 5 -12.24 -27.48 -3.63
CA PRO A 5 -13.69 -27.37 -3.58
C PRO A 5 -14.16 -26.26 -2.63
N ASP A 6 -13.32 -25.92 -1.65
CA ASP A 6 -13.57 -24.87 -0.68
C ASP A 6 -12.99 -23.51 -1.10
N THR A 7 -12.48 -23.35 -2.32
CA THR A 7 -11.98 -22.09 -2.90
C THR A 7 -11.00 -21.28 -2.01
N ASN A 8 -10.33 -21.92 -1.06
CA ASN A 8 -9.52 -21.26 -0.03
C ASN A 8 -8.16 -20.82 -0.59
N THR A 9 -7.66 -21.52 -1.60
CA THR A 9 -6.41 -21.16 -2.28
C THR A 9 -6.67 -20.13 -3.39
N THR A 10 -7.79 -20.27 -4.11
CA THR A 10 -8.10 -19.41 -5.25
C THR A 10 -8.57 -18.01 -4.85
N GLN A 11 -9.09 -17.81 -3.62
CA GLN A 11 -9.45 -16.47 -3.12
C GLN A 11 -8.24 -15.54 -2.98
N GLY A 12 -7.06 -16.08 -2.69
CA GLY A 12 -5.80 -15.33 -2.55
C GLY A 12 -5.30 -14.71 -3.85
N ASN A 13 -5.84 -15.13 -5.00
CA ASN A 13 -5.55 -14.50 -6.29
C ASN A 13 -6.21 -13.12 -6.43
N PHE A 14 -7.30 -12.88 -5.69
CA PHE A 14 -8.12 -11.67 -5.81
C PHE A 14 -7.85 -10.70 -4.66
N ALA A 15 -7.85 -11.20 -3.43
CA ALA A 15 -7.69 -10.40 -2.22
C ALA A 15 -6.48 -10.89 -1.40
N THR A 16 -6.03 -10.06 -0.46
CA THR A 16 -4.90 -10.43 0.39
C THR A 16 -5.36 -11.25 1.59
N PHE A 17 -4.54 -12.19 2.04
CA PHE A 17 -4.80 -12.94 3.26
C PHE A 17 -3.50 -13.07 4.03
N PRO A 18 -3.53 -12.94 5.36
CA PRO A 18 -2.34 -13.11 6.17
C PRO A 18 -1.93 -14.58 6.13
N ARG A 19 -0.63 -14.82 6.28
CA ARG A 19 -0.12 -16.18 6.46
C ARG A 19 -0.66 -16.76 7.77
N ASP A 20 -0.90 -18.08 7.81
CA ASP A 20 -1.58 -18.78 8.93
C ASP A 20 -0.98 -18.53 10.33
N ASN A 21 0.32 -18.20 10.42
CA ASN A 21 1.02 -17.94 11.68
C ASN A 21 1.07 -16.45 12.08
N ILE A 22 0.38 -15.57 11.35
CA ILE A 22 0.39 -14.12 11.59
C ILE A 22 -0.93 -13.70 12.23
N SER A 23 -0.84 -13.05 13.39
CA SER A 23 -2.01 -12.47 14.05
C SER A 23 -2.48 -11.22 13.32
N ASN A 24 -3.79 -10.90 13.40
CA ASN A 24 -4.34 -9.67 12.79
C ASN A 24 -3.67 -8.40 13.31
N LEU A 25 -3.21 -8.40 14.57
CA LEU A 25 -2.48 -7.27 15.13
C LEU A 25 -1.10 -7.12 14.46
N THR A 26 -0.36 -8.21 14.29
CA THR A 26 0.92 -8.21 13.58
C THR A 26 0.74 -7.80 12.12
N ALA A 27 -0.32 -8.31 11.48
CA ALA A 27 -0.65 -7.95 10.10
C ALA A 27 -0.98 -6.46 9.97
N PHE A 28 -1.77 -5.91 10.90
CA PHE A 28 -2.08 -4.49 10.95
C PHE A 28 -0.84 -3.61 11.07
N TYR A 29 0.11 -3.95 11.95
CA TYR A 29 1.37 -3.21 12.05
C TYR A 29 2.21 -3.30 10.77
N SER A 30 2.29 -4.48 10.16
CA SER A 30 3.05 -4.70 8.92
C SER A 30 2.48 -3.89 7.76
N GLU A 31 1.17 -3.92 7.57
CA GLU A 31 0.48 -3.16 6.51
C GLU A 31 0.54 -1.66 6.77
N THR A 32 0.34 -1.22 8.02
CA THR A 32 0.46 0.20 8.40
C THR A 32 1.86 0.74 8.10
N LEU A 33 2.91 -0.01 8.44
CA LEU A 33 4.30 0.36 8.12
C LEU A 33 4.55 0.39 6.61
N GLY A 34 4.07 -0.62 5.90
CA GLY A 34 4.16 -0.69 4.43
C GLY A 34 3.49 0.51 3.77
N THR A 35 2.30 0.89 4.22
CA THR A 35 1.57 2.04 3.67
C THR A 35 2.25 3.36 4.04
N ALA A 36 2.80 3.49 5.24
CA ALA A 36 3.55 4.68 5.63
C ALA A 36 4.79 4.89 4.74
N LEU A 37 5.55 3.82 4.47
CA LEU A 37 6.69 3.86 3.56
C LEU A 37 6.27 4.15 2.11
N LEU A 38 5.17 3.54 1.66
CA LEU A 38 4.60 3.80 0.33
C LEU A 38 4.28 5.28 0.16
N LEU A 39 3.50 5.87 1.07
CA LEU A 39 3.09 7.27 0.95
C LEU A 39 4.26 8.22 1.08
N MET A 40 5.17 7.99 2.02
CA MET A 40 6.40 8.78 2.15
C MET A 40 7.20 8.79 0.84
N ALA A 41 7.38 7.64 0.21
CA ALA A 41 8.10 7.53 -1.06
C ALA A 41 7.33 8.13 -2.24
N ILE A 42 5.99 8.03 -2.26
CA ILE A 42 5.16 8.71 -3.26
C ILE A 42 5.41 10.23 -3.18
N TYR A 43 5.30 10.82 -1.98
CA TYR A 43 5.58 12.25 -1.80
C TYR A 43 6.99 12.60 -2.24
N ALA A 44 8.00 11.81 -1.86
CA ALA A 44 9.38 12.05 -2.26
C ALA A 44 9.59 12.04 -3.79
N ILE A 45 8.88 11.17 -4.52
CA ILE A 45 8.94 11.08 -5.99
C ILE A 45 8.19 12.22 -6.66
N THR A 46 7.05 12.65 -6.10
CA THR A 46 6.18 13.66 -6.72
C THR A 46 6.52 15.09 -6.32
N ASP A 47 7.31 15.29 -5.27
CA ASP A 47 7.74 16.63 -4.83
C ASP A 47 8.69 17.24 -5.87
N GLU A 48 8.25 18.33 -6.51
CA GLU A 48 9.01 19.04 -7.54
C GLU A 48 10.25 19.74 -6.98
N ARG A 49 10.29 19.97 -5.66
CA ARG A 49 11.44 20.55 -4.96
C ARG A 49 12.56 19.53 -4.77
N ASN A 50 12.24 18.24 -4.82
CA ASN A 50 13.24 17.17 -4.85
C ASN A 50 13.83 16.99 -6.26
N ARG A 51 15.00 16.36 -6.32
CA ARG A 51 15.57 15.92 -7.59
C ARG A 51 14.69 14.84 -8.23
N GLY A 52 13.80 15.26 -9.13
CA GLY A 52 12.90 14.35 -9.84
C GLY A 52 13.62 13.35 -10.76
N ALA A 53 12.96 12.21 -10.99
CA ALA A 53 13.40 11.20 -11.95
C ALA A 53 13.15 11.61 -13.43
N GLY A 54 12.56 12.78 -13.66
CA GLY A 54 12.10 13.26 -14.96
C GLY A 54 10.81 12.57 -15.45
N PRO A 55 10.13 13.12 -16.48
CA PRO A 55 8.80 12.66 -16.90
C PRO A 55 8.74 11.18 -17.29
N VAL A 56 9.84 10.66 -17.85
CA VAL A 56 9.96 9.27 -18.30
C VAL A 56 10.41 8.34 -17.15
N GLY A 57 11.16 8.86 -16.17
CA GLY A 57 11.69 8.07 -15.05
C GLY A 57 10.70 7.90 -13.91
N THR A 58 9.74 8.82 -13.73
CA THR A 58 8.76 8.76 -12.65
C THR A 58 7.93 7.47 -12.63
N PRO A 59 7.36 6.98 -13.74
CA PRO A 59 6.66 5.69 -13.75
C PRO A 59 7.57 4.51 -13.37
N PHE A 60 8.83 4.54 -13.78
CA PHE A 60 9.81 3.51 -13.43
C PHE A 60 10.15 3.54 -11.94
N ALA A 61 10.29 4.73 -11.35
CA ALA A 61 10.50 4.90 -9.91
C ALA A 61 9.33 4.31 -9.10
N PHE A 62 8.09 4.55 -9.52
CA PHE A 62 6.92 3.92 -8.89
C PHE A 62 6.94 2.39 -9.04
N ALA A 63 7.25 1.85 -10.21
CA ALA A 63 7.35 0.41 -10.41
C ALA A 63 8.39 -0.23 -9.49
N MET A 64 9.57 0.40 -9.37
CA MET A 64 10.63 -0.03 -8.46
C MET A 64 10.21 0.06 -6.99
N LEU A 65 9.47 1.10 -6.61
CA LEU A 65 8.91 1.26 -5.26
C LEU A 65 7.96 0.10 -4.91
N PHE A 66 6.98 -0.18 -5.76
CA PHE A 66 6.04 -1.29 -5.53
C PHE A 66 6.75 -2.65 -5.50
N MET A 67 7.74 -2.86 -6.38
CA MET A 67 8.54 -4.08 -6.38
C MET A 67 9.35 -4.24 -5.09
N ALA A 68 10.01 -3.17 -4.62
CA ALA A 68 10.78 -3.19 -3.37
C ALA A 68 9.89 -3.49 -2.16
N LEU A 69 8.72 -2.84 -2.06
CA LEU A 69 7.75 -3.10 -0.99
C LEU A 69 7.21 -4.54 -1.04
N GLY A 70 6.89 -5.04 -2.23
CA GLY A 70 6.44 -6.42 -2.42
C GLY A 70 7.48 -7.44 -1.98
N MET A 71 8.76 -7.23 -2.33
CA MET A 71 9.85 -8.12 -1.90
C MET A 71 10.13 -8.03 -0.40
N ALA A 72 10.02 -6.85 0.20
CA ALA A 72 10.35 -6.64 1.61
C ALA A 72 9.23 -7.08 2.57
N LEU A 73 7.97 -6.78 2.23
CA LEU A 73 6.83 -6.89 3.15
C LEU A 73 5.73 -7.84 2.64
N GLY A 74 5.76 -8.26 1.36
CA GLY A 74 4.67 -9.02 0.75
C GLY A 74 4.44 -10.42 1.35
N MET A 75 5.45 -11.05 1.94
CA MET A 75 5.32 -12.43 2.45
C MET A 75 4.42 -12.59 3.67
N ASN A 76 4.20 -11.54 4.47
CA ASN A 76 3.43 -11.64 5.70
C ASN A 76 1.92 -11.58 5.45
N THR A 77 1.52 -10.64 4.60
CA THR A 77 0.12 -10.21 4.45
C THR A 77 -0.29 -9.99 3.00
N GLY A 78 0.62 -10.12 2.02
CA GLY A 78 0.33 -9.88 0.61
C GLY A 78 0.38 -8.41 0.17
N TYR A 79 0.89 -7.51 1.03
CA TYR A 79 1.01 -6.06 0.83
C TYR A 79 -0.28 -5.44 0.27
N ALA A 80 -1.34 -5.41 1.09
CA ALA A 80 -2.60 -4.83 0.68
C ALA A 80 -2.43 -3.35 0.33
N LEU A 81 -1.81 -2.57 1.22
CA LEU A 81 -1.45 -1.13 1.09
C LEU A 81 -2.55 -0.15 0.64
N ASN A 82 -3.71 -0.63 0.23
CA ASN A 82 -4.75 0.12 -0.44
C ASN A 82 -6.11 -0.57 -0.23
N PRO A 83 -7.10 0.14 0.33
CA PRO A 83 -8.41 -0.43 0.60
C PRO A 83 -9.15 -0.85 -0.67
N ALA A 84 -9.00 -0.13 -1.78
CA ALA A 84 -9.66 -0.45 -3.05
C ALA A 84 -9.06 -1.70 -3.72
N ARG A 85 -7.75 -1.92 -3.57
CA ARG A 85 -7.03 -3.10 -4.09
C ARG A 85 -7.49 -4.38 -3.39
N ASP A 86 -7.99 -4.28 -2.16
CA ASP A 86 -8.39 -5.45 -1.38
C ASP A 86 -9.92 -5.61 -1.30
N PHE A 87 -10.65 -4.57 -0.91
CA PHE A 87 -12.10 -4.64 -0.71
C PHE A 87 -12.88 -4.91 -2.01
N GLY A 88 -12.49 -4.28 -3.12
CA GLY A 88 -13.16 -4.44 -4.41
C GLY A 88 -13.13 -5.90 -4.89
N PRO A 89 -11.93 -6.52 -4.98
CA PRO A 89 -11.82 -7.94 -5.32
C PRO A 89 -12.49 -8.87 -4.30
N ARG A 90 -12.50 -8.57 -2.99
CA ARG A 90 -13.27 -9.36 -2.00
C ARG A 90 -14.77 -9.32 -2.26
N LEU A 91 -15.31 -8.15 -2.59
CA LEU A 91 -16.72 -8.02 -2.94
C LEU A 91 -17.04 -8.79 -4.22
N PHE A 92 -16.13 -8.76 -5.20
CA PHE A 92 -16.26 -9.56 -6.41
C PHE A 92 -16.28 -11.06 -6.09
N THR A 93 -15.36 -11.58 -5.26
CA THR A 93 -15.34 -13.01 -4.92
C THR A 93 -16.58 -13.44 -4.13
N LEU A 94 -17.12 -12.58 -3.26
CA LEU A 94 -18.40 -12.82 -2.60
C LEU A 94 -19.52 -13.04 -3.63
N LEU A 95 -19.62 -12.16 -4.64
CA LEU A 95 -20.63 -12.25 -5.71
C LEU A 95 -20.37 -13.41 -6.67
N ALA A 96 -19.11 -13.78 -6.88
CA ALA A 96 -18.69 -14.88 -7.75
C ALA A 96 -18.91 -16.27 -7.13
N GLY A 97 -19.52 -16.36 -5.95
CA GLY A 97 -19.91 -17.64 -5.33
C GLY A 97 -18.89 -18.22 -4.35
N TYR A 98 -17.83 -17.47 -3.98
CA TYR A 98 -16.89 -17.91 -2.95
C TYR A 98 -17.52 -17.94 -1.55
N GLY A 99 -18.64 -17.22 -1.37
CA GLY A 99 -19.42 -17.18 -0.15
C GLY A 99 -18.91 -16.16 0.88
N PRO A 100 -19.60 -16.02 2.03
CA PRO A 100 -19.31 -14.98 3.03
C PRO A 100 -17.97 -15.19 3.75
N LYS A 101 -17.34 -16.36 3.58
CA LYS A 101 -16.06 -16.69 4.21
C LYS A 101 -14.95 -15.70 3.87
N VAL A 102 -14.99 -15.06 2.71
CA VAL A 102 -14.02 -14.04 2.26
C VAL A 102 -13.92 -12.83 3.20
N PHE A 103 -14.94 -12.61 4.04
CA PHE A 103 -14.99 -11.58 5.09
C PHE A 103 -14.87 -12.13 6.52
N SER A 104 -14.97 -13.45 6.73
CA SER A 104 -14.80 -14.07 8.06
C SER A 104 -13.46 -14.79 8.24
N ASP A 105 -12.70 -14.96 7.17
CA ASP A 105 -11.41 -15.65 7.20
C ASP A 105 -10.38 -14.93 8.10
N HIS A 106 -9.46 -15.71 8.66
CA HIS A 106 -8.41 -15.26 9.59
C HIS A 106 -8.91 -14.27 10.66
N ALA A 107 -9.99 -14.64 11.36
CA ALA A 107 -10.63 -13.82 12.39
C ALA A 107 -11.04 -12.42 11.89
N HIS A 108 -11.74 -12.38 10.75
CA HIS A 108 -12.21 -11.16 10.09
C HIS A 108 -11.10 -10.25 9.59
N TYR A 109 -10.08 -10.78 8.92
CA TYR A 109 -8.94 -9.98 8.45
C TYR A 109 -9.30 -8.78 7.53
N PHE A 110 -10.44 -8.81 6.84
CA PHE A 110 -10.85 -7.79 5.86
C PHE A 110 -10.83 -6.33 6.37
N TRP A 111 -10.97 -6.10 7.67
CA TRP A 111 -10.94 -4.75 8.23
C TRP A 111 -9.51 -4.17 8.28
N VAL A 112 -8.49 -5.03 8.32
CA VAL A 112 -7.09 -4.61 8.40
C VAL A 112 -6.72 -3.80 7.15
N PRO A 113 -6.85 -4.34 5.91
CA PRO A 113 -6.63 -3.61 4.65
C PRO A 113 -7.44 -2.33 4.46
N ILE A 114 -8.46 -2.09 5.28
CA ILE A 114 -9.31 -0.89 5.22
C ILE A 114 -8.79 0.18 6.17
N LEU A 115 -8.46 -0.19 7.41
CA LEU A 115 -8.04 0.76 8.44
C LEU A 115 -6.55 1.08 8.38
N ASP A 116 -5.71 0.09 8.05
CA ASP A 116 -4.26 0.30 7.99
C ASP A 116 -3.87 1.40 7.01
N PRO A 117 -4.45 1.52 5.79
CA PRO A 117 -3.90 2.47 4.83
C PRO A 117 -4.28 3.91 5.18
N LEU A 118 -5.41 4.08 5.87
CA LEU A 118 -5.84 5.37 6.40
C LEU A 118 -4.87 5.87 7.46
N ILE A 119 -4.42 5.00 8.36
CA ILE A 119 -3.51 5.36 9.45
C ILE A 119 -2.08 5.46 8.92
N GLY A 120 -1.62 4.46 8.19
CA GLY A 120 -0.29 4.42 7.58
C GLY A 120 -0.07 5.57 6.61
N GLY A 121 -1.06 5.90 5.79
CA GLY A 121 -0.94 6.99 4.82
C GLY A 121 -0.77 8.35 5.49
N VAL A 122 -1.54 8.64 6.55
CA VAL A 122 -1.40 9.88 7.34
C VAL A 122 -0.02 9.93 8.02
N MET A 123 0.45 8.82 8.59
CA MET A 123 1.77 8.77 9.21
C MET A 123 2.90 8.95 8.20
N GLY A 124 2.82 8.31 7.03
CA GLY A 124 3.82 8.42 5.96
C GLY A 124 3.90 9.83 5.40
N ALA A 125 2.76 10.43 5.08
CA ALA A 125 2.67 11.81 4.62
C ALA A 125 3.19 12.80 5.67
N GLY A 126 2.76 12.64 6.94
CA GLY A 126 3.21 13.48 8.04
C GLY A 126 4.72 13.36 8.26
N ALA A 127 5.27 12.15 8.23
CA ALA A 127 6.71 11.94 8.36
C ALA A 127 7.49 12.60 7.22
N TYR A 128 7.01 12.51 5.98
CA TYR A 128 7.61 13.23 4.85
C TYR A 128 7.60 14.75 5.07
N PHE A 129 6.46 15.30 5.50
CA PHE A 129 6.32 16.73 5.78
C PHE A 129 7.36 17.20 6.81
N PHE A 130 7.44 16.51 7.96
CA PHE A 130 8.33 16.92 9.04
C PHE A 130 9.82 16.73 8.73
N ILE A 131 10.17 15.66 8.02
CA ILE A 131 11.57 15.29 7.79
C ILE A 131 12.15 16.01 6.57
N VAL A 132 11.38 16.12 5.49
CA VAL A 132 11.87 16.60 4.20
C VAL A 132 11.26 17.95 3.86
N GLN A 133 9.93 18.07 3.92
CA GLN A 133 9.28 19.27 3.40
C GLN A 133 9.62 20.53 4.21
N LEU A 134 9.74 20.42 5.53
CA LEU A 134 10.18 21.51 6.41
C LEU A 134 11.64 21.95 6.18
N GLN A 135 12.45 21.16 5.47
CA GLN A 135 13.86 21.48 5.20
C GLN A 135 14.07 22.21 3.87
N HIS A 136 13.02 22.33 3.04
CA HIS A 136 13.10 23.15 1.83
C HIS A 136 13.16 24.62 2.22
N ASN A 137 14.13 25.35 1.68
CA ASN A 137 14.21 26.80 1.87
C ASN A 137 13.18 27.48 0.96
N ASP A 138 12.53 28.53 1.45
CA ASP A 138 11.53 29.30 0.69
C ASP A 138 12.13 30.02 -0.54
N ASP A 139 13.46 30.03 -0.68
CA ASP A 139 14.19 30.67 -1.78
C ASP A 139 13.95 30.01 -3.14
N ASP A 140 13.50 28.74 -3.19
CA ASP A 140 13.24 28.01 -4.44
C ASP A 140 11.92 28.44 -5.12
N GLU A 141 11.03 29.18 -4.44
CA GLU A 141 9.81 29.73 -5.04
C GLU A 141 10.09 30.96 -5.92
N GLY A 142 11.23 31.64 -5.71
CA GLY A 142 11.55 32.91 -6.37
C GLY A 142 12.25 32.80 -7.73
N GLU A 143 12.88 31.67 -8.06
CA GLU A 143 13.65 31.53 -9.31
C GLU A 143 12.77 31.05 -10.48
N SER A 144 11.68 30.32 -10.19
CA SER A 144 10.75 29.78 -11.21
C SER A 144 9.81 30.84 -11.78
N ASP A 145 9.42 31.84 -10.98
CA ASP A 145 8.56 32.95 -11.38
C ASP A 145 9.28 34.03 -12.21
N VAL A 146 10.62 34.02 -12.25
CA VAL A 146 11.41 35.07 -12.94
C VAL A 146 11.86 34.62 -14.35
N LEU A 147 11.68 33.34 -14.68
CA LEU A 147 12.11 32.75 -15.96
C LEU A 147 10.98 32.47 -16.97
N TYR A 148 9.79 33.05 -16.77
CA TYR A 148 8.68 33.02 -17.74
C TYR A 148 8.16 34.43 -18.09
#